data_AF-A0A9Q9MFB3-F1
#
_entry.id   AF-A0A9Q9MFB3-F1
#
_cell.length_a   1.000
_cell.length_b   1.000
_cell.length_c   1.000
_cell.angle_alpha   90.00
_cell.angle_beta   90.00
_cell.angle_gamma   90.00
#
_symmetry.space_group_name_H-M   'P 1'
#
loop_
_entity.id
_entity.type
_entity.pdbx_description
1 polymer ?
#
loop_
_entity_poly.entity_id
_entity_poly.type
_entity_poly.pdbx_seq_one_letter_code
_entity_poly.pdbx_strand_id
1 'polypeptide(L)'
;MSTTQHPAWEAVTEELAGALTALRAEDAVSLGTGDVWVQFIRFTRGMTLTGPAVFVHTSAVEPGSPAAEGLAGLGWARWDELQTLGRPEVPAPVDPDTAAGLADLIVRTLRDVHGVADPGGLTYSSFNNDGLRAPRLRTVAAEAGQRPADPDPATLLPDPAPSWRQWCAVFADGLGDWSQAAFDRLVAAHGWTAEATGRREPVFGIGDGATLRAGSWDAGHYGHGELSALTVTQPVDADGAAAAYRRALAAAVAVLGHPPLVGDEGRAPFARWRGARTTLTLALVRGTELRLEVEPTEARENLIYHHQKWMMSPDDWAPDELWTTEPDVEAPQAGALLGMMSYPHSPAETLDGTLEELRALLRSWVEALPLLHPYASSARWRLRRPGGDMVAEAAVTPDRVTARFGWSDQYGEPVTAAPNPDVADDVVRRTADALARAGVTEPAQLRGAAWSDTPAERLDAARLTLRQG
;
A
#
# COMPACT_ATOMS: atom_id res chain seq x y z
N MET A 1 -16.93 -38.94 -11.79
CA MET A 1 -16.71 -37.82 -12.74
C MET A 1 -18.02 -37.07 -12.82
N SER A 2 -18.11 -35.92 -12.17
CA SER A 2 -19.30 -35.06 -12.22
C SER A 2 -19.10 -34.12 -13.42
N THR A 3 -19.96 -34.21 -14.43
CA THR A 3 -20.00 -33.27 -15.55
C THR A 3 -20.64 -31.99 -15.03
N THR A 4 -19.84 -30.95 -14.80
CA THR A 4 -20.34 -29.60 -14.54
C THR A 4 -21.18 -29.19 -15.74
N GLN A 5 -22.51 -29.10 -15.58
CA GLN A 5 -23.37 -28.56 -16.62
C GLN A 5 -23.07 -27.07 -16.72
N HIS A 6 -22.54 -26.64 -17.87
CA HIS A 6 -22.41 -25.23 -18.18
C HIS A 6 -23.81 -24.61 -18.21
N PRO A 7 -24.04 -23.45 -17.57
CA PRO A 7 -25.34 -22.81 -17.57
C PRO A 7 -25.77 -22.50 -19.02
N ALA A 8 -27.04 -22.66 -19.35
CA ALA A 8 -27.55 -22.17 -20.62
C ALA A 8 -27.65 -20.64 -20.56
N TRP A 9 -27.47 -19.94 -21.69
CA TRP A 9 -27.67 -18.48 -21.77
C TRP A 9 -29.03 -18.02 -21.24
N GLU A 10 -30.07 -18.84 -21.40
CA GLU A 10 -31.40 -18.60 -20.85
C GLU A 10 -31.40 -18.50 -19.32
N ALA A 11 -30.65 -19.37 -18.63
CA ALA A 11 -30.52 -19.34 -17.17
C ALA A 11 -29.78 -18.08 -16.70
N VAL A 12 -28.74 -17.65 -17.43
CA VAL A 12 -28.02 -16.40 -17.13
C VAL A 12 -28.92 -15.17 -17.32
N THR A 13 -29.73 -15.16 -18.38
CA THR A 13 -30.70 -14.08 -18.63
C THR A 13 -31.75 -14.01 -17.52
N GLU A 14 -32.30 -15.15 -17.08
CA GLU A 14 -33.29 -15.21 -16.00
C GLU A 14 -32.71 -14.73 -14.65
N GLU A 15 -31.50 -15.19 -14.31
CA GLU A 15 -30.80 -14.78 -13.09
C GLU A 15 -30.52 -13.26 -13.09
N LEU A 16 -30.03 -12.73 -14.21
CA LEU A 16 -29.75 -11.30 -14.36
C LEU A 16 -31.05 -10.47 -14.27
N ALA A 17 -32.15 -10.92 -14.87
CA ALA A 17 -33.44 -10.24 -14.77
C ALA A 17 -33.95 -10.18 -13.32
N GLY A 18 -33.80 -11.27 -12.57
CA GLY A 18 -34.10 -11.32 -11.14
C GLY A 18 -33.25 -10.32 -10.34
N ALA A 19 -31.95 -10.24 -10.63
CA ALA A 19 -31.04 -9.29 -10.00
C ALA A 19 -31.40 -7.83 -10.31
N LEU A 20 -31.69 -7.51 -11.58
CA LEU A 20 -32.09 -6.17 -12.02
C LEU A 20 -33.38 -5.69 -11.34
N THR A 21 -34.33 -6.59 -11.12
CA THR A 21 -35.59 -6.29 -10.40
C THR A 21 -35.34 -5.97 -8.92
N ALA A 22 -34.30 -6.56 -8.32
CA ALA A 22 -33.95 -6.38 -6.92
C ALA A 22 -33.07 -5.15 -6.62
N LEU A 23 -32.61 -4.41 -7.66
CA LEU A 23 -31.70 -3.28 -7.50
C LEU A 23 -32.33 -2.10 -6.77
N ARG A 24 -31.55 -1.53 -5.85
CA ARG A 24 -31.80 -0.21 -5.23
C ARG A 24 -31.37 0.91 -6.16
N ALA A 25 -31.70 2.15 -5.80
CA ALA A 25 -31.47 3.32 -6.66
C ALA A 25 -29.97 3.63 -6.86
N GLU A 26 -29.14 3.08 -5.99
CA GLU A 26 -27.70 3.28 -5.86
C GLU A 26 -26.85 2.10 -6.33
N ASP A 27 -27.46 1.02 -6.85
CA ASP A 27 -26.72 -0.19 -7.24
C ASP A 27 -26.22 -0.14 -8.69
N ALA A 28 -25.04 -0.74 -8.93
CA ALA A 28 -24.52 -1.04 -10.27
C ALA A 28 -24.35 -2.55 -10.45
N VAL A 29 -24.54 -3.02 -11.69
CA VAL A 29 -24.36 -4.43 -12.09
C VAL A 29 -23.32 -4.50 -13.19
N SER A 30 -22.38 -5.45 -13.09
CA SER A 30 -21.43 -5.74 -14.15
C SER A 30 -21.45 -7.22 -14.50
N LEU A 31 -21.44 -7.53 -15.79
CA LEU A 31 -21.33 -8.87 -16.33
C LEU A 31 -20.25 -8.90 -17.41
N GLY A 32 -19.27 -9.80 -17.29
CA GLY A 32 -18.17 -9.88 -18.24
C GLY A 32 -17.40 -11.20 -18.22
N THR A 33 -16.52 -11.36 -19.20
CA THR A 33 -15.55 -12.46 -19.30
C THR A 33 -14.26 -11.95 -19.96
N GLY A 34 -13.12 -12.19 -19.34
CA GLY A 34 -11.84 -11.62 -19.79
C GLY A 34 -11.89 -10.09 -19.92
N ASP A 35 -11.50 -9.56 -21.08
CA ASP A 35 -11.46 -8.11 -21.35
C ASP A 35 -12.80 -7.54 -21.82
N VAL A 36 -13.82 -8.39 -21.98
CA VAL A 36 -15.15 -8.01 -22.45
C VAL A 36 -16.09 -7.91 -21.25
N TRP A 37 -16.65 -6.73 -21.01
CA TRP A 37 -17.66 -6.56 -19.99
C TRP A 37 -18.74 -5.57 -20.41
N VAL A 38 -19.93 -5.77 -19.85
CA VAL A 38 -21.10 -4.90 -19.95
C VAL A 38 -21.47 -4.48 -18.53
N GLN A 39 -21.41 -3.18 -18.24
CA GLN A 39 -21.78 -2.63 -16.93
C GLN A 39 -23.03 -1.80 -17.05
N PHE A 40 -24.00 -2.08 -16.19
CA PHE A 40 -25.20 -1.33 -15.95
C PHE A 40 -25.02 -0.47 -14.69
N ILE A 41 -25.13 0.86 -14.81
CA ILE A 41 -25.08 1.78 -13.66
C ILE A 41 -26.41 2.53 -13.54
N ARG A 42 -26.99 2.53 -12.33
CA ARG A 42 -28.17 3.32 -11.97
C ARG A 42 -27.78 4.57 -11.18
N PHE A 43 -28.31 5.72 -11.57
CA PHE A 43 -28.06 7.00 -10.89
C PHE A 43 -29.27 7.43 -10.03
N THR A 44 -28.98 8.08 -8.89
CA THR A 44 -29.99 8.64 -7.98
C THR A 44 -30.41 10.06 -8.36
N ARG A 45 -31.63 10.43 -7.94
CA ARG A 45 -32.17 11.79 -8.06
C ARG A 45 -31.40 12.75 -7.15
N GLY A 46 -30.56 13.61 -7.72
CA GLY A 46 -29.75 14.59 -6.98
C GLY A 46 -28.31 14.74 -7.49
N MET A 47 -27.82 13.78 -8.29
CA MET A 47 -26.66 13.99 -9.15
C MET A 47 -27.10 14.69 -10.44
N THR A 48 -26.63 15.91 -10.69
CA THR A 48 -27.06 16.70 -11.86
C THR A 48 -26.35 16.25 -13.14
N LEU A 49 -26.92 15.25 -13.79
CA LEU A 49 -27.18 15.26 -15.23
C LEU A 49 -28.68 14.97 -15.33
N THR A 50 -29.45 15.87 -15.91
CA THR A 50 -30.92 15.93 -15.75
C THR A 50 -31.64 14.68 -16.28
N GLY A 51 -32.04 13.76 -15.39
CA GLY A 51 -32.96 12.62 -15.66
C GLY A 51 -32.53 11.30 -15.00
N PRO A 52 -33.44 10.33 -14.75
CA PRO A 52 -33.05 8.97 -14.42
C PRO A 52 -32.35 8.34 -15.64
N ALA A 53 -31.06 8.06 -15.53
CA ALA A 53 -30.27 7.51 -16.63
C ALA A 53 -29.68 6.15 -16.24
N VAL A 54 -29.78 5.19 -17.15
CA VAL A 54 -29.01 3.95 -17.16
C VAL A 54 -27.81 4.16 -18.05
N PHE A 55 -26.61 3.81 -17.56
CA PHE A 55 -25.41 3.76 -18.39
C PHE A 55 -25.03 2.32 -18.65
N VAL A 56 -24.82 2.02 -19.94
CA VAL A 56 -24.22 0.76 -20.36
C VAL A 56 -22.88 1.03 -21.01
N HIS A 57 -21.82 0.72 -20.26
CA HIS A 57 -20.47 0.80 -20.77
C HIS A 57 -20.06 -0.57 -21.31
N THR A 58 -19.59 -0.57 -22.56
CA THR A 58 -19.00 -1.74 -23.22
C THR A 58 -17.51 -1.46 -23.38
N SER A 59 -16.65 -2.40 -23.00
CA SER A 59 -15.21 -2.21 -23.22
C SER A 59 -14.90 -2.24 -24.72
N ALA A 60 -14.11 -1.25 -25.19
CA ALA A 60 -13.40 -1.24 -26.47
C ALA A 60 -14.23 -1.50 -27.74
N VAL A 61 -15.31 -0.73 -27.93
CA VAL A 61 -15.93 -0.62 -29.25
C VAL A 61 -15.34 0.61 -29.93
N GLU A 62 -14.83 0.49 -31.17
CA GLU A 62 -14.43 1.66 -31.95
C GLU A 62 -15.61 2.17 -32.81
N PRO A 63 -15.78 3.49 -32.99
CA PRO A 63 -16.78 4.02 -33.92
C PRO A 63 -16.61 3.42 -35.32
N GLY A 64 -17.69 2.84 -35.87
CA GLY A 64 -17.67 2.21 -37.20
C GLY A 64 -17.12 0.78 -37.25
N SER A 65 -16.79 0.17 -36.11
CA SER A 65 -16.47 -1.26 -36.04
C SER A 65 -17.73 -2.14 -36.24
N PRO A 66 -17.59 -3.41 -36.65
CA PRO A 66 -18.71 -4.35 -36.71
C PRO A 66 -19.46 -4.49 -35.37
N ALA A 67 -18.75 -4.32 -34.24
CA ALA A 67 -19.34 -4.30 -32.91
C ALA A 67 -20.22 -3.05 -32.69
N ALA A 68 -19.79 -1.87 -33.18
CA ALA A 68 -20.60 -0.65 -33.13
C ALA A 68 -21.88 -0.78 -33.98
N GLU A 69 -21.80 -1.41 -35.16
CA GLU A 69 -22.96 -1.70 -36.01
C GLU A 69 -23.90 -2.72 -35.36
N GLY A 70 -23.36 -3.77 -34.74
CA GLY A 70 -24.12 -4.76 -33.98
C GLY A 70 -24.89 -4.15 -32.81
N LEU A 71 -24.25 -3.25 -32.05
CA LEU A 71 -24.90 -2.53 -30.95
C LEU A 71 -26.04 -1.62 -31.44
N ALA A 72 -25.82 -0.91 -32.54
CA ALA A 72 -26.88 -0.12 -33.18
C ALA A 72 -28.05 -1.01 -33.65
N GLY A 73 -27.77 -2.21 -34.17
CA GLY A 73 -28.77 -3.20 -34.56
C GLY A 73 -29.57 -3.79 -33.39
N LEU A 74 -28.99 -3.82 -32.18
CA LEU A 74 -29.67 -4.22 -30.94
C LEU A 74 -30.52 -3.09 -30.32
N GLY A 75 -30.48 -1.88 -30.87
CA GLY A 75 -31.26 -0.74 -30.39
C GLY A 75 -30.56 0.09 -29.30
N TRP A 76 -29.26 -0.12 -29.05
CA TRP A 76 -28.47 0.78 -28.22
C TRP A 76 -28.37 2.16 -28.91
N ALA A 77 -28.68 3.24 -28.19
CA ALA A 77 -28.79 4.58 -28.79
C ALA A 77 -27.43 5.20 -29.19
N ARG A 78 -27.49 6.22 -30.05
CA ARG A 78 -26.38 6.93 -30.72
C ARG A 78 -25.17 7.20 -29.82
N TRP A 79 -23.99 6.99 -30.42
CA TRP A 79 -22.69 7.46 -29.96
C TRP A 79 -22.70 8.97 -29.71
N ASP A 80 -22.26 9.41 -28.53
CA ASP A 80 -21.87 10.80 -28.29
C ASP A 80 -20.35 11.00 -28.36
N GLU A 81 -19.92 12.26 -28.50
CA GLU A 81 -18.49 12.64 -28.63
C GLU A 81 -17.65 12.30 -27.38
N LEU A 82 -18.28 11.84 -26.29
CA LEU A 82 -17.64 11.43 -25.05
C LEU A 82 -17.44 9.91 -24.94
N GLN A 83 -17.63 9.17 -26.05
CA GLN A 83 -17.52 7.70 -26.11
C GLN A 83 -18.52 6.97 -25.21
N THR A 84 -19.69 7.56 -24.94
CA THR A 84 -20.77 6.85 -24.27
C THR A 84 -21.82 6.41 -25.29
N LEU A 85 -22.12 5.10 -25.32
CA LEU A 85 -23.30 4.59 -26.02
C LEU A 85 -24.55 4.99 -25.24
N GLY A 86 -25.58 5.43 -25.96
CA GLY A 86 -26.66 6.26 -25.45
C GLY A 86 -27.56 5.59 -24.40
N ARG A 87 -28.29 6.48 -23.71
CA ARG A 87 -29.11 6.27 -22.52
C ARG A 87 -30.44 5.56 -22.85
N PRO A 88 -30.73 4.38 -22.31
CA PRO A 88 -32.12 4.01 -22.06
C PRO A 88 -32.57 4.73 -20.77
N GLU A 89 -33.59 5.58 -20.87
CA GLU A 89 -34.27 6.11 -19.68
C GLU A 89 -35.18 5.01 -19.13
N VAL A 90 -34.73 4.32 -18.09
CA VAL A 90 -35.51 3.28 -17.42
C VAL A 90 -36.03 3.84 -16.08
N PRO A 91 -37.34 4.03 -15.91
CA PRO A 91 -37.91 4.52 -14.67
C PRO A 91 -37.70 3.52 -13.53
N ALA A 92 -37.65 4.05 -12.31
CA ALA A 92 -37.52 3.28 -11.08
C ALA A 92 -38.88 3.14 -10.36
N PRO A 93 -39.20 1.98 -9.77
CA PRO A 93 -38.48 0.70 -9.84
C PRO A 93 -38.50 0.09 -11.25
N VAL A 94 -37.52 -0.75 -11.57
CA VAL A 94 -37.50 -1.50 -12.83
C VAL A 94 -38.55 -2.60 -12.72
N ASP A 95 -39.61 -2.52 -13.52
CA ASP A 95 -40.61 -3.58 -13.55
C ASP A 95 -40.02 -4.87 -14.16
N PRO A 96 -40.56 -6.06 -13.82
CA PRO A 96 -40.01 -7.34 -14.27
C PRO A 96 -39.89 -7.49 -15.79
N ASP A 97 -40.81 -6.92 -16.56
CA ASP A 97 -40.79 -7.02 -18.02
C ASP A 97 -39.63 -6.17 -18.59
N THR A 98 -39.42 -4.97 -18.03
CA THR A 98 -38.28 -4.13 -18.36
C THR A 98 -36.96 -4.76 -17.91
N ALA A 99 -36.91 -5.40 -16.74
CA ALA A 99 -35.72 -6.10 -16.25
C ALA A 99 -35.35 -7.29 -17.14
N ALA A 100 -36.34 -8.07 -17.60
CA ALA A 100 -36.15 -9.17 -18.54
C ALA A 100 -35.62 -8.67 -19.90
N GLY A 101 -36.19 -7.57 -20.41
CA GLY A 101 -35.73 -6.95 -21.65
C GLY A 101 -34.27 -6.45 -21.57
N LEU A 102 -33.88 -5.85 -20.45
CA LEU A 102 -32.51 -5.39 -20.22
C LEU A 102 -31.53 -6.54 -20.04
N ALA A 103 -31.92 -7.60 -19.32
CA ALA A 103 -31.08 -8.78 -19.15
C ALA A 103 -30.82 -9.47 -20.50
N ASP A 104 -31.85 -9.63 -21.34
CA ASP A 104 -31.71 -10.17 -22.70
C ASP A 104 -30.76 -9.30 -23.53
N LEU A 105 -30.91 -7.97 -23.45
CA LEU A 105 -30.07 -7.05 -24.18
C LEU A 105 -28.59 -7.11 -23.77
N ILE A 106 -28.30 -7.21 -22.47
CA ILE A 106 -26.94 -7.36 -21.92
C ILE A 106 -26.32 -8.68 -22.39
N VAL A 107 -27.05 -9.79 -22.27
CA VAL A 107 -26.61 -11.13 -22.69
C VAL A 107 -26.36 -11.18 -24.19
N ARG A 108 -27.27 -10.63 -25.00
CA ARG A 108 -27.10 -10.53 -26.45
C ARG A 108 -25.94 -9.64 -26.85
N THR A 109 -25.62 -8.62 -26.07
CA THR A 109 -24.43 -7.81 -26.31
C THR A 109 -23.17 -8.66 -26.13
N LEU A 110 -23.04 -9.41 -25.04
CA LEU A 110 -21.89 -10.30 -24.83
C LEU A 110 -21.79 -11.39 -25.92
N ARG A 111 -22.92 -12.02 -26.27
CA ARG A 111 -22.96 -13.14 -27.20
C ARG A 111 -22.84 -12.71 -28.67
N ASP A 112 -23.71 -11.79 -29.10
CA ASP A 112 -23.90 -11.46 -30.51
C ASP A 112 -22.94 -10.35 -30.98
N VAL A 113 -22.49 -9.47 -30.08
CA VAL A 113 -21.57 -8.36 -30.40
C VAL A 113 -20.13 -8.73 -30.07
N HIS A 114 -19.88 -9.29 -28.89
CA HIS A 114 -18.52 -9.60 -28.43
C HIS A 114 -18.11 -11.06 -28.63
N GLY A 115 -18.99 -11.91 -29.17
CA GLY A 115 -18.65 -13.28 -29.55
C GLY A 115 -18.38 -14.21 -28.37
N VAL A 116 -18.89 -13.91 -27.17
CA VAL A 116 -18.76 -14.80 -26.01
C VAL A 116 -19.54 -16.09 -26.29
N ALA A 117 -18.83 -17.21 -26.40
CA ALA A 117 -19.42 -18.49 -26.81
C ALA A 117 -19.98 -19.30 -25.63
N ASP A 118 -19.33 -19.25 -24.47
CA ASP A 118 -19.69 -20.03 -23.27
C ASP A 118 -20.03 -19.10 -22.09
N PRO A 119 -21.26 -19.15 -21.55
CA PRO A 119 -21.63 -18.37 -20.37
C PRO A 119 -21.00 -18.88 -19.06
N GLY A 120 -20.44 -20.11 -19.02
CA GLY A 120 -19.82 -20.67 -17.83
C GLY A 120 -18.59 -19.93 -17.32
N GLY A 121 -18.02 -19.03 -18.13
CA GLY A 121 -16.89 -18.15 -17.77
C GLY A 121 -17.28 -16.71 -17.44
N LEU A 122 -18.58 -16.43 -17.26
CA LEU A 122 -19.05 -15.09 -16.88
C LEU A 122 -18.87 -14.84 -15.39
N THR A 123 -18.35 -13.67 -15.05
CA THR A 123 -18.31 -13.16 -13.68
C THR A 123 -19.39 -12.10 -13.49
N TYR A 124 -20.21 -12.28 -12.46
CA TYR A 124 -21.25 -11.33 -12.05
C TYR A 124 -20.78 -10.54 -10.82
N SER A 125 -21.05 -9.25 -10.79
CA SER A 125 -20.80 -8.41 -9.61
C SER A 125 -21.87 -7.32 -9.46
N SER A 126 -22.38 -7.17 -8.24
CA SER A 126 -23.25 -6.07 -7.84
C SER A 126 -22.64 -5.32 -6.66
N PHE A 127 -22.52 -3.99 -6.75
CA PHE A 127 -21.99 -3.17 -5.66
C PHE A 127 -22.85 -1.91 -5.44
N ASN A 128 -22.96 -1.52 -4.17
CA ASN A 128 -23.66 -0.32 -3.73
C ASN A 128 -22.73 0.91 -3.85
N ASN A 129 -23.14 1.95 -4.59
CA ASN A 129 -22.35 3.16 -4.82
C ASN A 129 -22.38 4.19 -3.68
N ASP A 130 -22.85 3.85 -2.47
CA ASP A 130 -22.94 4.80 -1.34
C ASP A 130 -21.60 5.49 -0.95
N GLY A 131 -20.45 5.04 -1.45
CA GLY A 131 -19.13 5.66 -1.25
C GLY A 131 -18.71 6.73 -2.28
N LEU A 132 -19.41 6.88 -3.41
CA LEU A 132 -18.94 7.72 -4.53
C LEU A 132 -19.62 9.11 -4.55
N ARG A 133 -19.30 9.95 -3.56
CA ARG A 133 -19.36 11.41 -3.77
C ARG A 133 -18.19 11.80 -4.66
N ALA A 134 -18.50 11.98 -5.95
CA ALA A 134 -17.60 12.29 -7.06
C ALA A 134 -16.31 13.07 -6.69
N PRO A 135 -15.16 12.57 -7.17
CA PRO A 135 -14.56 13.27 -8.31
C PRO A 135 -14.08 12.30 -9.39
N ARG A 136 -14.62 12.49 -10.61
CA ARG A 136 -14.13 11.96 -11.90
C ARG A 136 -14.06 10.43 -12.02
N LEU A 137 -15.14 9.85 -12.57
CA LEU A 137 -15.06 8.61 -13.33
C LEU A 137 -13.96 8.77 -14.40
N ARG A 138 -12.80 8.15 -14.17
CA ARG A 138 -11.81 7.92 -15.22
C ARG A 138 -12.22 6.64 -15.93
N THR A 139 -12.61 6.78 -17.19
CA THR A 139 -12.69 5.66 -18.14
C THR A 139 -11.29 5.04 -18.21
N VAL A 140 -11.15 3.80 -17.74
CA VAL A 140 -9.92 3.03 -17.89
C VAL A 140 -10.00 2.41 -19.30
N ALA A 141 -9.12 2.83 -20.21
CA ALA A 141 -9.02 2.22 -21.53
C ALA A 141 -8.72 0.71 -21.40
N ALA A 142 -9.30 -0.12 -22.26
CA ALA A 142 -9.18 -1.58 -22.21
C ALA A 142 -7.72 -2.08 -22.26
N GLU A 143 -6.81 -1.28 -22.82
CA GLU A 143 -5.38 -1.57 -22.89
C GLU A 143 -4.65 -1.45 -21.54
N ALA A 144 -5.26 -0.84 -20.52
CA ALA A 144 -4.68 -0.71 -19.18
C ALA A 144 -4.98 -1.91 -18.24
N GLY A 145 -5.78 -2.88 -18.70
CA GLY A 145 -6.24 -4.02 -17.89
C GLY A 145 -5.36 -5.27 -17.95
N GLN A 146 -4.43 -5.38 -18.90
CA GLN A 146 -3.44 -6.46 -18.92
C GLN A 146 -2.04 -5.88 -18.90
N ARG A 147 -1.66 -5.29 -17.75
CA ARG A 147 -0.25 -5.43 -17.38
C ARG A 147 0.00 -6.93 -17.25
N PRO A 148 1.03 -7.51 -17.90
CA PRO A 148 1.54 -8.80 -17.43
C PRO A 148 1.66 -8.68 -15.91
N ALA A 149 1.19 -9.69 -15.16
CA ALA A 149 1.27 -9.67 -13.71
C ALA A 149 2.65 -9.10 -13.33
N ASP A 150 2.65 -7.96 -12.63
CA ASP A 150 3.91 -7.32 -12.25
C ASP A 150 4.77 -8.44 -11.64
N PRO A 151 6.00 -8.65 -12.14
CA PRO A 151 6.78 -9.81 -11.78
C PRO A 151 6.79 -9.92 -10.26
N ASP A 152 6.54 -11.13 -9.75
CA ASP A 152 6.48 -11.39 -8.31
C ASP A 152 7.61 -10.61 -7.64
N PRO A 153 7.31 -9.68 -6.71
CA PRO A 153 8.30 -8.87 -6.00
C PRO A 153 9.53 -9.65 -5.54
N ALA A 154 9.36 -10.91 -5.15
CA ALA A 154 10.45 -11.79 -4.72
C ALA A 154 11.46 -12.10 -5.84
N THR A 155 11.05 -12.06 -7.11
CA THR A 155 11.93 -12.29 -8.28
C THR A 155 12.90 -11.15 -8.55
N LEU A 156 12.68 -9.98 -7.95
CA LEU A 156 13.57 -8.81 -8.01
C LEU A 156 14.58 -8.76 -6.85
N LEU A 157 14.46 -9.68 -5.89
CA LEU A 157 15.39 -9.81 -4.77
C LEU A 157 16.61 -10.66 -5.17
N PRO A 158 17.79 -10.39 -4.59
CA PRO A 158 18.98 -11.20 -4.82
C PRO A 158 18.87 -12.59 -4.17
N ASP A 159 19.83 -13.46 -4.45
CA ASP A 159 19.89 -14.78 -3.81
C ASP A 159 19.92 -14.68 -2.27
N PRO A 160 19.04 -15.43 -1.58
CA PRO A 160 18.87 -15.33 -0.14
C PRO A 160 20.14 -15.76 0.61
N ALA A 161 20.48 -15.03 1.67
CA ALA A 161 21.56 -15.43 2.58
C ALA A 161 21.15 -16.67 3.39
N PRO A 162 21.89 -17.81 3.32
CA PRO A 162 21.48 -19.07 3.95
C PRO A 162 21.27 -18.97 5.47
N SER A 163 22.17 -18.29 6.18
CA SER A 163 22.10 -18.16 7.65
C SER A 163 20.90 -17.34 8.09
N TRP A 164 20.58 -16.25 7.37
CA TRP A 164 19.37 -15.47 7.60
C TRP A 164 18.10 -16.29 7.37
N ARG A 165 18.09 -17.13 6.34
CA ARG A 165 16.96 -18.03 6.07
C ARG A 165 16.73 -18.98 7.25
N GLN A 166 17.82 -19.54 7.77
CA GLN A 166 17.77 -20.41 8.95
C GLN A 166 17.27 -19.65 10.18
N TRP A 167 17.81 -18.47 10.48
CA TRP A 167 17.37 -17.68 11.63
C TRP A 167 15.88 -17.30 11.54
N CYS A 168 15.43 -16.80 10.39
CA CYS A 168 14.01 -16.50 10.18
C CYS A 168 13.12 -17.73 10.38
N ALA A 169 13.54 -18.91 9.89
CA ALA A 169 12.77 -20.14 10.07
C ALA A 169 12.71 -20.59 11.54
N VAL A 170 13.80 -20.41 12.28
CA VAL A 170 13.86 -20.72 13.71
C VAL A 170 12.96 -19.79 14.54
N PHE A 171 12.91 -18.50 14.19
CA PHE A 171 12.20 -17.49 14.98
C PHE A 171 10.75 -17.24 14.53
N ALA A 172 10.31 -17.76 13.37
CA ALA A 172 8.97 -17.53 12.83
C ALA A 172 7.84 -17.91 13.79
N ASP A 173 8.02 -19.01 14.54
CA ASP A 173 7.04 -19.52 15.50
C ASP A 173 7.17 -18.90 16.91
N GLY A 174 8.22 -18.10 17.13
CA GLY A 174 8.55 -17.49 18.43
C GLY A 174 9.03 -18.49 19.50
N LEU A 175 9.09 -18.03 20.75
CA LEU A 175 9.51 -18.83 21.92
C LEU A 175 8.37 -19.60 22.59
N GLY A 176 7.13 -19.44 22.13
CA GLY A 176 5.95 -19.94 22.82
C GLY A 176 5.60 -19.08 24.04
N ASP A 177 6.05 -19.49 25.24
CA ASP A 177 5.70 -18.84 26.51
C ASP A 177 6.59 -17.63 26.88
N TRP A 178 7.57 -17.31 26.03
CA TRP A 178 8.52 -16.20 26.24
C TRP A 178 9.21 -16.24 27.61
N SER A 179 9.50 -17.45 28.11
CA SER A 179 10.28 -17.68 29.32
C SER A 179 11.78 -17.83 29.04
N GLN A 180 12.61 -17.57 30.05
CA GLN A 180 14.04 -17.88 29.99
C GLN A 180 14.27 -19.37 29.71
N ALA A 181 13.45 -20.25 30.31
CA ALA A 181 13.53 -21.69 30.08
C ALA A 181 13.26 -22.09 28.62
N ALA A 182 12.33 -21.41 27.92
CA ALA A 182 12.09 -21.63 26.50
C ALA A 182 13.27 -21.15 25.66
N PHE A 183 13.84 -20.00 25.98
CA PHE A 183 15.03 -19.49 25.32
C PHE A 183 16.25 -20.42 25.50
N ASP A 184 16.50 -20.92 26.72
CA ASP A 184 17.60 -21.84 27.00
C ASP A 184 17.45 -23.15 26.21
N ARG A 185 16.21 -23.67 26.08
CA ARG A 185 15.91 -24.84 25.23
C ARG A 185 16.20 -24.55 23.76
N LEU A 186 15.84 -23.36 23.26
CA LEU A 186 16.12 -22.95 21.89
C LEU A 186 17.63 -22.91 21.63
N VAL A 187 18.39 -22.24 22.50
CA VAL A 187 19.85 -22.15 22.42
C VAL A 187 20.49 -23.54 22.42
N ALA A 188 20.05 -24.42 23.33
CA ALA A 188 20.57 -25.77 23.43
C ALA A 188 20.25 -26.62 22.19
N ALA A 189 19.03 -26.48 21.62
CA ALA A 189 18.60 -27.23 20.44
C ALA A 189 19.42 -26.89 19.18
N HIS A 190 19.89 -25.64 19.07
CA HIS A 190 20.72 -25.19 17.96
C HIS A 190 22.22 -25.20 18.24
N GLY A 191 22.64 -25.61 19.45
CA GLY A 191 24.04 -25.69 19.82
C GLY A 191 24.77 -24.33 19.83
N TRP A 192 24.04 -23.24 20.08
CA TRP A 192 24.63 -21.90 20.11
C TRP A 192 25.47 -21.67 21.35
N THR A 193 26.59 -20.97 21.19
CA THR A 193 27.62 -20.85 22.23
C THR A 193 27.55 -19.50 22.91
N ALA A 194 27.52 -19.48 24.24
CA ALA A 194 27.61 -18.25 25.01
C ALA A 194 28.97 -17.55 24.78
N GLU A 195 28.92 -16.25 24.50
CA GLU A 195 30.08 -15.38 24.39
C GLU A 195 30.49 -14.85 25.76
N ALA A 196 31.79 -14.84 26.03
CA ALA A 196 32.35 -14.26 27.24
C ALA A 196 32.34 -12.72 27.16
N THR A 197 31.18 -12.10 27.39
CA THR A 197 31.00 -10.65 27.18
C THR A 197 31.08 -9.82 28.46
N GLY A 198 31.13 -10.44 29.65
CA GLY A 198 31.12 -9.74 30.94
C GLY A 198 29.85 -8.91 31.21
N ARG A 199 28.84 -9.05 30.36
CA ARG A 199 27.54 -8.35 30.46
C ARG A 199 26.59 -9.11 31.39
N ARG A 200 25.58 -8.39 31.89
CA ARG A 200 24.54 -8.94 32.77
C ARG A 200 23.61 -9.90 32.04
N GLU A 201 23.40 -9.69 30.75
CA GLU A 201 22.60 -10.56 29.88
C GLU A 201 23.52 -11.43 29.02
N PRO A 202 23.27 -12.75 28.92
CA PRO A 202 24.08 -13.64 28.11
C PRO A 202 23.90 -13.32 26.62
N VAL A 203 25.01 -13.32 25.89
CA VAL A 203 25.08 -13.13 24.43
C VAL A 203 25.52 -14.44 23.82
N PHE A 204 24.91 -14.89 22.73
CA PHE A 204 25.24 -16.16 22.09
C PHE A 204 25.72 -15.94 20.66
N GLY A 205 26.84 -16.54 20.28
CA GLY A 205 27.27 -16.60 18.89
C GLY A 205 26.43 -17.63 18.12
N ILE A 206 25.83 -17.21 17.00
CA ILE A 206 24.88 -18.04 16.23
C ILE A 206 25.33 -18.33 14.78
N GLY A 207 26.59 -18.03 14.46
CA GLY A 207 27.20 -18.22 13.14
C GLY A 207 27.40 -16.91 12.38
N ASP A 208 28.31 -16.91 11.39
CA ASP A 208 28.61 -15.76 10.50
C ASP A 208 28.87 -14.42 11.21
N GLY A 209 29.50 -14.49 12.39
CA GLY A 209 29.78 -13.32 13.22
C GLY A 209 28.53 -12.68 13.85
N ALA A 210 27.36 -13.31 13.72
CA ALA A 210 26.12 -12.85 14.32
C ALA A 210 25.97 -13.31 15.76
N THR A 211 25.27 -12.49 16.54
CA THR A 211 24.99 -12.72 17.94
C THR A 211 23.49 -12.71 18.20
N LEU A 212 23.04 -13.50 19.17
CA LEU A 212 21.68 -13.54 19.68
C LEU A 212 21.66 -13.04 21.13
N ARG A 213 20.67 -12.22 21.45
CA ARG A 213 20.37 -11.74 22.80
C ARG A 213 18.89 -11.87 23.10
N ALA A 214 18.56 -12.12 24.35
CA ALA A 214 17.20 -12.06 24.87
C ALA A 214 17.06 -10.80 25.72
N GLY A 215 16.08 -9.96 25.39
CA GLY A 215 15.73 -8.76 26.14
C GLY A 215 14.62 -9.04 27.15
N SER A 216 14.70 -8.41 28.32
CA SER A 216 13.68 -8.51 29.38
C SER A 216 13.13 -7.15 29.81
N TRP A 217 13.27 -6.12 28.98
CA TRP A 217 12.63 -4.81 29.26
C TRP A 217 11.11 -5.00 29.30
N ASP A 218 10.43 -4.39 30.27
CA ASP A 218 8.98 -4.52 30.45
C ASP A 218 8.45 -5.95 30.67
N ALA A 219 9.33 -6.91 31.04
CA ALA A 219 8.92 -8.27 31.41
C ALA A 219 7.89 -8.24 32.56
N GLY A 220 6.71 -8.82 32.33
CA GLY A 220 5.55 -8.78 33.24
C GLY A 220 4.58 -7.60 33.05
N HIS A 221 4.89 -6.63 32.19
CA HIS A 221 3.97 -5.55 31.79
C HIS A 221 3.39 -5.84 30.39
N TYR A 222 2.16 -5.38 30.11
CA TYR A 222 1.48 -5.50 28.81
C TYR A 222 1.27 -6.93 28.24
N GLY A 223 1.54 -7.97 29.03
CA GLY A 223 1.43 -9.36 28.62
C GLY A 223 2.74 -9.97 28.12
N HIS A 224 3.87 -9.28 28.26
CA HIS A 224 5.19 -9.89 28.06
C HIS A 224 5.44 -10.95 29.15
N GLY A 225 6.06 -12.08 28.76
CA GLY A 225 6.50 -13.13 29.66
C GLY A 225 7.71 -12.70 30.51
N GLU A 226 8.69 -13.58 30.68
CA GLU A 226 9.98 -13.21 31.29
C GLU A 226 10.87 -12.43 30.30
N LEU A 227 10.62 -12.61 29.00
CA LEU A 227 11.33 -11.98 27.90
C LEU A 227 10.37 -11.12 27.07
N SER A 228 10.86 -9.98 26.60
CA SER A 228 10.10 -9.07 25.73
C SER A 228 10.52 -9.15 24.27
N ALA A 229 11.78 -9.51 23.99
CA ALA A 229 12.27 -9.67 22.63
C ALA A 229 13.43 -10.65 22.53
N LEU A 230 13.64 -11.19 21.33
CA LEU A 230 14.94 -11.73 20.90
C LEU A 230 15.53 -10.83 19.83
N THR A 231 16.83 -10.61 19.89
CA THR A 231 17.55 -9.78 18.91
C THR A 231 18.72 -10.57 18.33
N VAL A 232 18.68 -10.82 17.03
CA VAL A 232 19.84 -11.22 16.25
C VAL A 232 20.52 -9.99 15.69
N THR A 233 21.83 -9.89 15.87
CA THR A 233 22.65 -8.79 15.39
C THR A 233 23.82 -9.35 14.59
N GLN A 234 23.98 -8.90 13.34
CA GLN A 234 25.13 -9.23 12.49
C GLN A 234 25.84 -7.93 12.05
N PRO A 235 27.11 -7.73 12.45
CA PRO A 235 27.92 -6.65 11.91
C PRO A 235 28.13 -6.83 10.40
N VAL A 236 28.04 -5.73 9.65
CA VAL A 236 28.29 -5.70 8.21
C VAL A 236 29.20 -4.53 7.85
N ASP A 237 30.03 -4.72 6.84
CA ASP A 237 30.84 -3.65 6.29
C ASP A 237 29.96 -2.59 5.62
N ALA A 238 30.29 -1.30 5.80
CA ALA A 238 29.47 -0.20 5.31
C ALA A 238 29.31 -0.23 3.78
N ASP A 239 30.39 -0.57 3.06
CA ASP A 239 30.39 -0.65 1.59
C ASP A 239 29.53 -1.82 1.08
N GLY A 240 29.34 -2.86 1.89
CA GLY A 240 28.55 -4.05 1.57
C GLY A 240 27.15 -4.10 2.20
N ALA A 241 26.81 -3.14 3.06
CA ALA A 241 25.64 -3.18 3.94
C ALA A 241 24.33 -3.26 3.14
N ALA A 242 24.22 -2.51 2.05
CA ALA A 242 23.05 -2.53 1.17
C ALA A 242 22.79 -3.91 0.57
N ALA A 243 23.85 -4.53 0.03
CA ALA A 243 23.76 -5.86 -0.56
C ALA A 243 23.47 -6.93 0.51
N ALA A 244 24.09 -6.81 1.69
CA ALA A 244 23.84 -7.72 2.81
C ALA A 244 22.38 -7.63 3.30
N TYR A 245 21.85 -6.41 3.46
CA TYR A 245 20.45 -6.20 3.83
C TYR A 245 19.50 -6.81 2.81
N ARG A 246 19.68 -6.55 1.51
CA ARG A 246 18.82 -7.10 0.47
C ARG A 246 18.82 -8.63 0.43
N ARG A 247 19.96 -9.27 0.70
CA ARG A 247 20.06 -10.74 0.79
C ARG A 247 19.42 -11.29 2.07
N ALA A 248 19.49 -10.56 3.18
CA ALA A 248 18.78 -10.89 4.40
C ALA A 248 17.26 -10.75 4.21
N LEU A 249 16.80 -9.68 3.55
CA LEU A 249 15.40 -9.47 3.19
C LEU A 249 14.90 -10.59 2.27
N ALA A 250 15.66 -10.95 1.23
CA ALA A 250 15.34 -12.09 0.36
C ALA A 250 15.20 -13.40 1.15
N ALA A 251 16.07 -13.63 2.13
CA ALA A 251 16.03 -14.80 2.98
C ALA A 251 14.80 -14.82 3.90
N ALA A 252 14.44 -13.67 4.47
CA ALA A 252 13.22 -13.51 5.27
C ALA A 252 11.97 -13.73 4.42
N VAL A 253 11.89 -13.14 3.23
CA VAL A 253 10.77 -13.30 2.28
C VAL A 253 10.60 -14.76 1.88
N ALA A 254 11.69 -15.48 1.61
CA ALA A 254 11.66 -16.89 1.25
C ALA A 254 11.11 -17.83 2.35
N VAL A 255 10.97 -17.34 3.58
CA VAL A 255 10.48 -18.11 4.74
C VAL A 255 9.14 -17.58 5.22
N LEU A 256 9.02 -16.26 5.35
CA LEU A 256 7.90 -15.57 5.99
C LEU A 256 6.89 -15.02 4.97
N GLY A 257 7.20 -15.05 3.67
CA GLY A 257 6.43 -14.38 2.63
C GLY A 257 6.72 -12.88 2.52
N HIS A 258 5.94 -12.17 1.72
CA HIS A 258 6.09 -10.72 1.52
C HIS A 258 5.87 -9.96 2.84
N PRO A 259 6.68 -8.92 3.15
CA PRO A 259 6.45 -8.11 4.33
C PRO A 259 5.16 -7.29 4.14
N PRO A 260 4.20 -7.38 5.07
CA PRO A 260 3.02 -6.51 5.05
C PRO A 260 3.35 -5.04 5.35
N LEU A 261 4.52 -4.75 5.93
CA LEU A 261 4.94 -3.39 6.28
C LEU A 261 6.44 -3.21 6.05
N VAL A 262 6.81 -2.10 5.42
CA VAL A 262 8.20 -1.63 5.31
C VAL A 262 8.28 -0.15 5.69
N GLY A 263 9.45 0.36 6.01
CA GLY A 263 9.61 1.76 6.39
C GLY A 263 11.02 2.10 6.82
N ASP A 264 11.17 3.22 7.53
CA ASP A 264 12.45 3.62 8.11
C ASP A 264 12.24 4.45 9.39
N GLU A 265 13.07 4.17 10.40
CA GLU A 265 13.20 4.93 11.66
C GLU A 265 14.21 6.11 11.51
N GLY A 266 14.50 6.49 10.26
CA GLY A 266 15.39 7.58 9.86
C GLY A 266 16.87 7.25 9.79
N ARG A 267 17.26 6.08 10.32
CA ARG A 267 18.62 5.52 10.23
C ARG A 267 18.60 3.99 10.18
N ALA A 268 17.42 3.41 10.00
CA ALA A 268 17.19 1.98 10.12
C ALA A 268 16.03 1.59 9.20
N PRO A 269 16.26 1.51 7.88
CA PRO A 269 15.26 0.95 6.98
C PRO A 269 14.91 -0.46 7.43
N PHE A 270 13.61 -0.77 7.43
CA PHE A 270 13.09 -2.00 8.00
C PHE A 270 12.01 -2.65 7.13
N ALA A 271 11.87 -3.96 7.33
CA ALA A 271 10.75 -4.76 6.88
C ALA A 271 10.19 -5.54 8.08
N ARG A 272 8.86 -5.56 8.22
CA ARG A 272 8.18 -6.11 9.40
C ARG A 272 7.11 -7.12 8.99
N TRP A 273 7.12 -8.28 9.64
CA TRP A 273 6.15 -9.36 9.48
C TRP A 273 5.36 -9.55 10.76
N ARG A 274 4.04 -9.43 10.68
CA ARG A 274 3.13 -9.76 11.78
C ARG A 274 2.68 -11.21 11.65
N GLY A 275 3.22 -12.10 12.47
CA GLY A 275 2.68 -13.43 12.68
C GLY A 275 1.51 -13.43 13.67
N ALA A 276 0.88 -14.60 13.84
CA ALA A 276 -0.20 -14.75 14.83
C ALA A 276 0.30 -14.70 16.29
N ARG A 277 1.56 -15.08 16.52
CA ARG A 277 2.19 -15.13 17.86
C ARG A 277 3.39 -14.22 18.00
N THR A 278 4.05 -13.91 16.89
CA THR A 278 5.34 -13.25 16.90
C THR A 278 5.42 -12.24 15.76
N THR A 279 5.96 -11.08 16.08
CA THR A 279 6.28 -10.03 15.12
C THR A 279 7.79 -10.06 14.90
N LEU A 280 8.21 -10.07 13.63
CA LEU A 280 9.61 -10.03 13.24
C LEU A 280 9.90 -8.72 12.51
N THR A 281 10.96 -8.03 12.89
CA THR A 281 11.43 -6.80 12.23
C THR A 281 12.87 -6.98 11.80
N LEU A 282 13.13 -6.94 10.49
CA LEU A 282 14.47 -6.89 9.90
C LEU A 282 14.85 -5.45 9.63
N ALA A 283 15.97 -4.97 10.16
CA ALA A 283 16.45 -3.60 9.96
C ALA A 283 17.96 -3.54 9.62
N LEU A 284 18.37 -2.52 8.86
CA LEU A 284 19.78 -2.15 8.69
C LEU A 284 20.09 -0.93 9.57
N VAL A 285 20.61 -1.15 10.76
CA VAL A 285 20.87 -0.10 11.75
C VAL A 285 22.15 0.64 11.41
N ARG A 286 22.04 1.96 11.18
CA ARG A 286 23.16 2.89 10.95
C ARG A 286 24.12 2.44 9.83
N GLY A 287 23.60 1.72 8.84
CA GLY A 287 24.37 1.25 7.67
C GLY A 287 25.50 0.27 7.98
N THR A 288 25.57 -0.32 9.18
CA THR A 288 26.71 -1.15 9.62
C THR A 288 26.29 -2.40 10.39
N GLU A 289 25.00 -2.57 10.65
CA GLU A 289 24.51 -3.69 11.45
C GLU A 289 23.16 -4.16 10.92
N LEU A 290 23.05 -5.45 10.60
CA LEU A 290 21.76 -6.08 10.34
C LEU A 290 21.16 -6.58 11.65
N ARG A 291 19.90 -6.26 11.89
CA ARG A 291 19.18 -6.62 13.11
C ARG A 291 17.88 -7.35 12.77
N LEU A 292 17.69 -8.55 13.33
CA LEU A 292 16.38 -9.21 13.41
C LEU A 292 15.87 -9.06 14.83
N GLU A 293 14.76 -8.35 15.00
CA GLU A 293 14.05 -8.27 16.26
C GLU A 293 12.81 -9.14 16.21
N VAL A 294 12.55 -9.89 17.28
CA VAL A 294 11.50 -10.89 17.38
C VAL A 294 10.74 -10.63 18.68
N GLU A 295 9.45 -10.32 18.61
CA GLU A 295 8.63 -9.88 19.74
C GLU A 295 7.30 -10.66 19.83
N PRO A 296 6.70 -10.86 21.02
CA PRO A 296 5.34 -11.39 21.14
C PRO A 296 4.31 -10.40 20.57
N THR A 297 3.53 -10.82 19.57
CA THR A 297 2.64 -9.92 18.81
C THR A 297 1.62 -9.20 19.69
N GLU A 298 0.83 -9.93 20.47
CA GLU A 298 -0.24 -9.33 21.29
C GLU A 298 0.31 -8.41 22.38
N ALA A 299 1.45 -8.75 22.98
CA ALA A 299 2.05 -7.92 24.02
C ALA A 299 2.63 -6.62 23.44
N ARG A 300 3.27 -6.69 22.26
CA ARG A 300 3.71 -5.51 21.51
C ARG A 300 2.54 -4.63 21.10
N GLU A 301 1.44 -5.22 20.63
CA GLU A 301 0.19 -4.53 20.32
C GLU A 301 -0.39 -3.81 21.54
N ASN A 302 -0.43 -4.49 22.69
CA ASN A 302 -0.91 -3.91 23.95
C ASN A 302 -0.01 -2.77 24.43
N LEU A 303 1.31 -2.92 24.34
CA LEU A 303 2.27 -1.86 24.67
C LEU A 303 1.95 -0.61 23.84
N ILE A 304 1.89 -0.73 22.51
CA ILE A 304 1.58 0.38 21.61
C ILE A 304 0.22 1.00 21.96
N TYR A 305 -0.82 0.19 22.13
CA TYR A 305 -2.15 0.67 22.52
C TYR A 305 -2.14 1.44 23.85
N HIS A 306 -1.40 0.96 24.84
CA HIS A 306 -1.32 1.61 26.14
C HIS A 306 -0.58 2.95 26.08
N HIS A 307 0.55 2.99 25.35
CA HIS A 307 1.25 4.24 25.07
C HIS A 307 0.32 5.23 24.35
N GLN A 308 -0.36 4.77 23.29
CA GLN A 308 -1.33 5.58 22.54
C GLN A 308 -2.50 6.07 23.39
N LYS A 309 -3.05 5.28 24.30
CA LYS A 309 -4.29 5.65 25.01
C LYS A 309 -4.05 6.48 26.26
N TRP A 310 -2.92 6.25 26.95
CA TRP A 310 -2.72 6.75 28.31
C TRP A 310 -1.50 7.64 28.48
N MET A 311 -0.54 7.64 27.54
CA MET A 311 0.63 8.52 27.57
C MET A 311 0.49 9.71 26.60
N MET A 312 -0.75 10.07 26.23
CA MET A 312 -1.08 11.15 25.28
C MET A 312 -0.82 12.59 25.77
N SER A 313 0.30 12.87 26.44
CA SER A 313 0.93 14.14 26.03
C SER A 313 1.59 13.84 24.68
N PRO A 314 1.28 14.57 23.60
CA PRO A 314 2.04 14.48 22.35
C PRO A 314 3.56 14.66 22.54
N ASP A 315 3.96 15.18 23.70
CA ASP A 315 5.35 15.39 24.11
C ASP A 315 5.98 14.15 24.79
N ASP A 316 5.18 13.21 25.30
CA ASP A 316 5.67 12.09 26.13
C ASP A 316 5.96 10.81 25.31
N TRP A 317 5.37 10.68 24.11
CA TRP A 317 5.63 9.54 23.24
C TRP A 317 5.36 9.85 21.76
N ALA A 318 6.37 9.58 20.93
CA ALA A 318 6.32 9.68 19.48
C ALA A 318 6.94 8.41 18.89
N PRO A 319 6.37 7.79 17.85
CA PRO A 319 7.01 6.67 17.16
C PRO A 319 8.40 7.07 16.63
N ASP A 320 9.31 6.11 16.65
CA ASP A 320 10.65 6.28 16.10
C ASP A 320 10.61 6.33 14.56
N GLU A 321 9.58 5.73 13.95
CA GLU A 321 9.38 5.67 12.50
C GLU A 321 9.17 7.06 11.87
N LEU A 322 9.92 7.35 10.79
CA LEU A 322 9.72 8.55 9.97
C LEU A 322 8.57 8.37 8.97
N TRP A 323 8.52 7.19 8.36
CA TRP A 323 7.51 6.80 7.39
C TRP A 323 7.39 5.28 7.32
N THR A 324 6.23 4.82 6.87
CA THR A 324 5.95 3.41 6.60
C THR A 324 5.17 3.25 5.30
N THR A 325 5.20 2.06 4.69
CA THR A 325 4.41 1.71 3.52
C THR A 325 3.81 0.33 3.68
N GLU A 326 2.55 0.19 3.27
CA GLU A 326 1.83 -1.09 3.12
C GLU A 326 1.93 -1.53 1.65
N PRO A 327 2.80 -2.48 1.30
CA PRO A 327 3.00 -2.90 -0.10
C PRO A 327 1.82 -3.71 -0.65
N ASP A 328 1.03 -4.30 0.25
CA ASP A 328 -0.19 -5.05 -0.05
C ASP A 328 -1.26 -4.66 0.95
N VAL A 329 -2.04 -3.62 0.61
CA VAL A 329 -3.15 -3.12 1.44
C VAL A 329 -4.31 -4.11 1.56
N GLU A 330 -4.37 -5.12 0.68
CA GLU A 330 -5.39 -6.17 0.69
C GLU A 330 -4.94 -7.38 1.54
N ALA A 331 -3.67 -7.43 1.96
CA ALA A 331 -3.17 -8.47 2.85
C ALA A 331 -3.96 -8.46 4.18
N PRO A 332 -4.46 -9.62 4.66
CA PRO A 332 -5.20 -9.69 5.93
C PRO A 332 -4.46 -9.10 7.14
N GLN A 333 -3.13 -9.02 7.07
CA GLN A 333 -2.26 -8.51 8.12
C GLN A 333 -2.02 -7.00 8.06
N ALA A 334 -2.30 -6.33 6.93
CA ALA A 334 -1.96 -4.92 6.69
C ALA A 334 -2.75 -3.97 7.62
N GLY A 335 -4.07 -4.14 7.69
CA GLY A 335 -4.93 -3.27 8.50
C GLY A 335 -4.63 -3.30 10.01
N ALA A 336 -4.21 -4.44 10.56
CA ALA A 336 -3.81 -4.55 11.96
C ALA A 336 -2.49 -3.81 12.25
N LEU A 337 -1.53 -3.88 11.33
CA LEU A 337 -0.22 -3.26 11.48
C LEU A 337 -0.27 -1.74 11.34
N LEU A 338 -1.00 -1.20 10.37
CA LEU A 338 -1.06 0.26 10.21
C LEU A 338 -1.93 0.93 11.29
N GLY A 339 -3.01 0.29 11.75
CA GLY A 339 -3.78 0.79 12.89
C GLY A 339 -2.94 0.93 14.17
N MET A 340 -1.87 0.15 14.28
CA MET A 340 -0.87 0.32 15.33
C MET A 340 0.07 1.47 15.02
N MET A 341 0.40 1.78 13.76
CA MET A 341 1.54 2.61 13.34
C MET A 341 1.21 3.98 12.71
N SER A 342 -0.05 4.27 12.40
CA SER A 342 -0.49 5.61 11.97
C SER A 342 -0.69 6.49 13.20
N TYR A 343 0.28 7.34 13.50
CA TYR A 343 0.20 8.24 14.64
C TYR A 343 0.20 9.69 14.19
N PRO A 344 -0.69 10.53 14.75
CA PRO A 344 -0.57 11.96 14.56
C PRO A 344 0.71 12.45 15.27
N HIS A 345 1.75 12.79 14.53
CA HIS A 345 2.85 13.56 15.12
C HIS A 345 2.41 15.00 15.35
N SER A 346 2.91 15.58 16.45
CA SER A 346 2.82 17.01 16.71
C SER A 346 3.32 17.79 15.49
N PRO A 347 2.51 18.70 14.92
CA PRO A 347 2.98 19.52 13.81
C PRO A 347 4.20 20.33 14.24
N ALA A 348 5.19 20.48 13.37
CA ALA A 348 6.31 21.38 13.61
C ALA A 348 5.82 22.80 13.99
N GLU A 349 6.36 23.33 15.08
CA GLU A 349 6.02 24.68 15.58
C GLU A 349 6.69 25.79 14.77
N THR A 350 7.86 25.49 14.18
CA THR A 350 8.69 26.45 13.45
C THR A 350 8.97 25.98 12.03
N LEU A 351 9.28 26.94 11.16
CA LEU A 351 9.63 26.64 9.76
C LEU A 351 10.94 25.84 9.68
N ASP A 352 11.90 26.14 10.56
CA ASP A 352 13.16 25.40 10.67
C ASP A 352 12.90 23.95 11.09
N GLY A 353 12.02 23.71 12.07
CA GLY A 353 11.60 22.37 12.45
C GLY A 353 10.95 21.60 11.29
N THR A 354 10.10 22.27 10.49
CA THR A 354 9.51 21.68 9.27
C THR A 354 10.60 21.28 8.26
N LEU A 355 11.62 22.11 8.09
CA LEU A 355 12.74 21.83 7.17
C LEU A 355 13.67 20.73 7.68
N GLU A 356 13.85 20.61 8.99
CA GLU A 356 14.60 19.50 9.62
C GLU A 356 13.88 18.17 9.46
N GLU A 357 12.56 18.13 9.70
CA GLU A 357 11.74 16.94 9.46
C GLU A 357 11.75 16.54 7.98
N LEU A 358 11.60 17.51 7.07
CA LEU A 358 11.70 17.26 5.63
C LEU A 358 13.08 16.72 5.24
N ARG A 359 14.16 17.24 5.83
CA ARG A 359 15.52 16.74 5.59
C ARG A 359 15.67 15.31 6.05
N ALA A 360 15.21 15.00 7.26
CA ALA A 360 15.24 13.63 7.79
C ALA A 360 14.46 12.68 6.89
N LEU A 361 13.26 13.07 6.46
CA LEU A 361 12.41 12.27 5.58
C LEU A 361 13.03 12.05 4.19
N LEU A 362 13.50 13.11 3.52
CA LEU A 362 14.07 12.97 2.18
C LEU A 362 15.37 12.17 2.20
N ARG A 363 16.23 12.34 3.22
CA ARG A 363 17.42 11.51 3.41
C ARG A 363 17.06 10.05 3.62
N SER A 364 16.07 9.80 4.47
CA SER A 364 15.53 8.47 4.68
C SER A 364 15.02 7.84 3.38
N TRP A 365 14.23 8.55 2.57
CA TRP A 365 13.75 8.01 1.28
C TRP A 365 14.87 7.68 0.29
N VAL A 366 15.86 8.56 0.13
CA VAL A 366 16.97 8.30 -0.81
C VAL A 366 17.86 7.14 -0.37
N GLU A 367 17.95 6.87 0.94
CA GLU A 367 18.72 5.75 1.49
C GLU A 367 17.91 4.44 1.53
N ALA A 368 16.64 4.50 1.93
CA ALA A 368 15.82 3.34 2.22
C ALA A 368 15.10 2.76 0.99
N LEU A 369 14.57 3.58 0.08
CA LEU A 369 13.80 3.08 -1.08
C LEU A 369 14.63 2.12 -1.97
N PRO A 370 15.91 2.37 -2.27
CA PRO A 370 16.74 1.40 -3.02
C PRO A 370 16.94 0.05 -2.32
N LEU A 371 16.86 0.04 -0.98
CA LEU A 371 17.03 -1.15 -0.15
C LEU A 371 15.73 -1.95 -0.03
N LEU A 372 14.59 -1.25 0.01
CA LEU A 372 13.26 -1.82 0.23
C LEU A 372 12.53 -2.15 -1.07
N HIS A 373 12.99 -1.69 -2.23
CA HIS A 373 12.44 -2.08 -3.52
C HIS A 373 12.49 -3.61 -3.70
N PRO A 374 11.39 -4.23 -4.17
CA PRO A 374 10.15 -3.64 -4.72
C PRO A 374 9.01 -3.35 -3.74
N TYR A 375 9.20 -3.51 -2.44
CA TYR A 375 8.14 -3.30 -1.44
C TYR A 375 7.88 -1.82 -1.11
N ALA A 376 8.83 -0.94 -1.41
CA ALA A 376 8.61 0.51 -1.43
C ALA A 376 9.27 1.08 -2.68
N SER A 377 8.48 1.34 -3.70
CA SER A 377 8.99 1.68 -5.05
C SER A 377 9.02 3.17 -5.33
N SER A 378 8.27 3.96 -4.58
CA SER A 378 8.33 5.41 -4.70
C SER A 378 7.82 6.11 -3.45
N ALA A 379 8.31 7.32 -3.24
CA ALA A 379 7.72 8.24 -2.29
C ALA A 379 7.70 9.64 -2.89
N ARG A 380 6.57 10.31 -2.74
CA ARG A 380 6.36 11.66 -3.22
C ARG A 380 5.89 12.53 -2.08
N TRP A 381 6.34 13.77 -2.08
CA TRP A 381 5.88 14.78 -1.14
C TRP A 381 5.60 16.08 -1.88
N ARG A 382 4.65 16.85 -1.34
CA ARG A 382 4.31 18.18 -1.84
C ARG A 382 3.99 19.13 -0.69
N LEU A 383 4.54 20.34 -0.77
CA LEU A 383 4.12 21.51 0.00
C LEU A 383 3.36 22.50 -0.89
N ARG A 384 2.26 23.01 -0.34
CA ARG A 384 1.45 24.08 -0.95
C ARG A 384 0.95 25.05 0.11
N ARG A 385 0.51 26.22 -0.32
CA ARG A 385 -0.24 27.15 0.55
C ARG A 385 -1.72 26.73 0.63
N PRO A 386 -2.44 27.05 1.72
CA PRO A 386 -3.89 26.85 1.81
C PRO A 386 -4.61 27.54 0.64
N GLY A 387 -5.37 26.78 -0.15
CA GLY A 387 -6.10 27.30 -1.31
C GLY A 387 -5.24 27.90 -2.43
N GLY A 388 -3.93 27.71 -2.37
CA GLY A 388 -2.97 28.30 -3.30
C GLY A 388 -2.14 27.27 -4.06
N ASP A 389 -1.22 27.79 -4.85
CA ASP A 389 -0.32 27.01 -5.67
C ASP A 389 0.71 26.20 -4.86
N MET A 390 1.29 25.21 -5.54
CA MET A 390 2.43 24.44 -5.04
C MET A 390 3.60 25.38 -4.72
N VAL A 391 4.36 25.06 -3.67
CA VAL A 391 5.62 25.74 -3.33
C VAL A 391 6.81 24.84 -3.67
N ALA A 392 6.72 23.58 -3.28
CA ALA A 392 7.76 22.59 -3.54
C ALA A 392 7.14 21.19 -3.67
N GLU A 393 7.77 20.35 -4.46
CA GLU A 393 7.44 18.95 -4.61
C GLU A 393 8.71 18.16 -4.92
N ALA A 394 8.79 16.95 -4.37
CA ALA A 394 9.83 15.99 -4.71
C ALA A 394 9.22 14.59 -4.84
N ALA A 395 9.70 13.83 -5.81
CA ALA A 395 9.43 12.40 -5.96
C ALA A 395 10.76 11.66 -5.96
N VAL A 396 10.85 10.63 -5.13
CA VAL A 396 12.01 9.75 -4.95
C VAL A 396 11.62 8.35 -5.37
N THR A 397 12.44 7.74 -6.21
CA THR A 397 12.39 6.32 -6.60
C THR A 397 13.76 5.70 -6.30
N PRO A 398 13.89 4.36 -6.36
CA PRO A 398 15.17 3.66 -6.19
C PRO A 398 16.31 4.19 -7.07
N ASP A 399 15.99 4.76 -8.22
CA ASP A 399 16.98 5.18 -9.22
C ASP A 399 17.07 6.70 -9.37
N ARG A 400 16.10 7.47 -8.86
CA ARG A 400 15.98 8.89 -9.20
C ARG A 400 15.29 9.73 -8.13
N VAL A 401 15.83 10.92 -7.91
CA VAL A 401 15.14 12.03 -7.25
C VAL A 401 14.76 13.05 -8.30
N THR A 402 13.50 13.47 -8.29
CA THR A 402 13.01 14.62 -9.07
C THR A 402 12.39 15.63 -8.13
N ALA A 403 12.69 16.91 -8.31
CA ALA A 403 12.09 17.96 -7.50
C ALA A 403 11.78 19.22 -8.31
N ARG A 404 10.73 19.92 -7.91
CA ARG A 404 10.27 21.18 -8.50
C ARG A 404 10.01 22.20 -7.40
N PHE A 405 10.37 23.44 -7.68
CA PHE A 405 10.27 24.55 -6.74
C PHE A 405 9.64 25.75 -7.44
N GLY A 406 8.72 26.43 -6.77
CA GLY A 406 8.09 27.64 -7.27
C GLY A 406 6.58 27.57 -7.31
N TRP A 407 5.99 28.73 -7.57
CA TRP A 407 4.57 29.02 -7.63
C TRP A 407 4.25 29.55 -9.04
N SER A 408 3.20 29.04 -9.68
CA SER A 408 2.70 29.52 -10.99
C SER A 408 3.77 29.44 -12.10
N ASP A 409 3.75 30.35 -13.07
CA ASP A 409 4.61 30.37 -14.27
C ASP A 409 6.10 30.58 -13.96
N GLN A 410 6.49 30.66 -12.69
CA GLN A 410 7.86 30.93 -12.21
C GLN A 410 8.49 29.69 -11.54
N TYR A 411 8.42 28.54 -12.19
CA TYR A 411 9.16 27.37 -11.73
C TYR A 411 10.66 27.58 -11.92
N GLY A 412 11.43 27.32 -10.86
CA GLY A 412 12.87 27.14 -10.98
C GLY A 412 13.21 25.90 -11.81
N GLU A 413 14.46 25.77 -12.23
CA GLU A 413 14.92 24.56 -12.93
C GLU A 413 14.65 23.32 -12.06
N PRO A 414 14.04 22.26 -12.64
CA PRO A 414 13.79 21.03 -11.92
C PRO A 414 15.11 20.35 -11.56
N VAL A 415 15.15 19.72 -10.39
CA VAL A 415 16.23 18.81 -10.02
C VAL A 415 15.90 17.44 -10.59
N THR A 416 16.87 16.79 -11.21
CA THR A 416 16.82 15.38 -11.59
C THR A 416 18.19 14.78 -11.36
N ALA A 417 18.31 13.88 -10.38
CA ALA A 417 19.59 13.31 -9.98
C ALA A 417 19.41 11.88 -9.45
N ALA A 418 20.51 11.14 -9.33
CA ALA A 418 20.53 9.85 -8.63
C ALA A 418 20.27 10.05 -7.12
N PRO A 419 19.62 9.11 -6.43
CA PRO A 419 19.34 9.21 -5.01
C PRO A 419 20.63 9.16 -4.20
N ASN A 420 20.87 10.21 -3.42
CA ASN A 420 21.95 10.28 -2.44
C ASN A 420 21.64 11.39 -1.41
N PRO A 421 22.29 11.36 -0.23
CA PRO A 421 22.03 12.33 0.83
C PRO A 421 22.27 13.80 0.44
N ASP A 422 23.26 14.08 -0.40
CA ASP A 422 23.58 15.46 -0.83
C ASP A 422 22.45 16.05 -1.69
N VAL A 423 21.82 15.22 -2.52
CA VAL A 423 20.64 15.63 -3.32
C VAL A 423 19.44 15.91 -2.41
N ALA A 424 19.23 15.11 -1.38
CA ALA A 424 18.17 15.38 -0.39
C ALA A 424 18.40 16.74 0.30
N ASP A 425 19.64 17.05 0.68
CA ASP A 425 20.00 18.34 1.27
C ASP A 425 19.80 19.52 0.31
N ASP A 426 20.17 19.36 -0.96
CA ASP A 426 19.94 20.40 -1.99
C ASP A 426 18.44 20.65 -2.20
N VAL A 427 17.62 19.60 -2.21
CA VAL A 427 16.16 19.72 -2.31
C VAL A 427 15.59 20.48 -1.12
N VAL A 428 16.04 20.20 0.12
CA VAL A 428 15.59 20.96 1.30
C VAL A 428 16.03 22.42 1.24
N ARG A 429 17.28 22.68 0.86
CA ARG A 429 17.80 24.05 0.71
C ARG A 429 16.98 24.85 -0.29
N ARG A 430 16.71 24.29 -1.47
CA ARG A 430 15.87 24.94 -2.50
C ARG A 430 14.41 25.10 -2.07
N THR A 431 13.90 24.18 -1.25
CA THR A 431 12.59 24.30 -0.61
C THR A 431 12.55 25.51 0.32
N ALA A 432 13.57 25.68 1.16
CA ALA A 432 13.69 26.86 2.03
C ALA A 432 13.73 28.17 1.22
N ASP A 433 14.52 28.22 0.14
CA ASP A 433 14.58 29.37 -0.77
C ASP A 433 13.21 29.65 -1.43
N ALA A 434 12.46 28.60 -1.78
CA ALA A 434 11.12 28.72 -2.36
C ALA A 434 10.10 29.23 -1.34
N LEU A 435 10.14 28.74 -0.10
CA LEU A 435 9.29 29.21 1.00
C LEU A 435 9.54 30.69 1.31
N ALA A 436 10.81 31.10 1.40
CA ALA A 436 11.18 32.49 1.62
C ALA A 436 10.68 33.42 0.50
N ARG A 437 10.85 33.02 -0.77
CA ARG A 437 10.32 33.76 -1.93
C ARG A 437 8.79 33.82 -1.95
N ALA A 438 8.13 32.77 -1.47
CA ALA A 438 6.68 32.72 -1.34
C ALA A 438 6.14 33.54 -0.15
N GLY A 439 7.02 34.14 0.66
CA GLY A 439 6.66 34.92 1.84
C GLY A 439 6.08 34.06 2.98
N VAL A 440 6.44 32.77 3.03
CA VAL A 440 6.04 31.86 4.10
C VAL A 440 6.95 32.08 5.31
N THR A 441 6.36 32.40 6.45
CA THR A 441 7.07 32.72 7.70
C THR A 441 6.76 31.74 8.83
N GLU A 442 5.69 30.95 8.71
CA GLU A 442 5.27 30.00 9.75
C GLU A 442 4.67 28.71 9.13
N PRO A 443 4.82 27.54 9.79
CA PRO A 443 4.28 26.27 9.29
C PRO A 443 2.77 26.27 9.05
N ALA A 444 2.00 27.06 9.83
CA ALA A 444 0.55 27.15 9.70
C ALA A 444 0.06 27.61 8.32
N GLN A 445 0.93 28.31 7.57
CA GLN A 445 0.69 28.78 6.20
C GLN A 445 0.93 27.71 5.13
N LEU A 446 1.26 26.48 5.53
CA LEU A 446 1.55 25.38 4.63
C LEU A 446 0.56 24.23 4.79
N ARG A 447 0.47 23.43 3.74
CA ARG A 447 -0.15 22.11 3.70
C ARG A 447 0.84 21.15 3.08
N GLY A 448 1.10 20.05 3.78
CA GLY A 448 1.95 18.97 3.33
C GLY A 448 1.13 17.72 3.04
N ALA A 449 1.58 16.94 2.08
CA ALA A 449 1.16 15.57 1.89
C ALA A 449 2.34 14.76 1.37
N ALA A 450 2.37 13.49 1.76
CA ALA A 450 3.21 12.48 1.12
C ALA A 450 2.36 11.28 0.71
N TRP A 451 2.75 10.62 -0.39
CA TRP A 451 2.09 9.44 -0.93
C TRP A 451 3.07 8.61 -1.77
N SER A 452 2.74 7.34 -2.07
CA SER A 452 3.44 6.56 -3.11
C SER A 452 2.73 6.75 -4.45
N ASP A 453 3.49 6.83 -5.55
CA ASP A 453 2.94 6.84 -6.91
C ASP A 453 2.48 5.43 -7.35
N THR A 454 2.76 4.38 -6.56
CA THR A 454 2.31 3.00 -6.80
C THR A 454 0.91 2.81 -6.19
N PRO A 455 -0.14 2.50 -6.99
CA PRO A 455 -1.50 2.33 -6.47
C PRO A 455 -1.68 1.19 -5.47
N ALA A 456 -0.79 0.19 -5.49
CA ALA A 456 -0.79 -0.94 -4.56
C ALA A 456 -0.11 -0.60 -3.22
N GLU A 457 0.64 0.50 -3.15
CA GLU A 457 1.37 0.92 -1.96
C GLU A 457 0.64 2.06 -1.26
N ARG A 458 0.38 1.91 0.04
CA ARG A 458 -0.06 3.04 0.87
C ARG A 458 1.12 3.56 1.68
N LEU A 459 1.56 4.78 1.39
CA LEU A 459 2.60 5.48 2.14
C LEU A 459 1.98 6.29 3.28
N ASP A 460 2.43 6.05 4.50
CA ASP A 460 2.14 6.89 5.67
C ASP A 460 3.43 7.56 6.16
N ALA A 461 3.52 8.88 5.99
CA ALA A 461 4.66 9.67 6.46
C ALA A 461 4.28 10.39 7.74
N ALA A 462 4.58 9.76 8.88
CA ALA A 462 4.15 10.20 10.20
C ALA A 462 4.54 11.67 10.47
N ARG A 463 5.73 12.13 10.04
CA ARG A 463 6.30 13.45 10.41
C ARG A 463 5.89 14.62 9.52
N LEU A 464 5.06 14.41 8.50
CA LEU A 464 4.60 15.49 7.62
C LEU A 464 3.22 16.03 7.97
N THR A 465 2.71 15.79 9.19
CA THR A 465 1.42 16.30 9.70
C THR A 465 1.41 17.83 9.87
N LEU A 466 1.63 18.57 8.78
CA LEU A 466 1.14 19.94 8.64
C LEU A 466 -0.39 19.86 8.60
N ARG A 467 -1.07 20.65 9.46
CA ARG A 467 -2.53 20.62 9.65
C ARG A 467 -3.28 20.23 8.37
N GLN A 468 -3.79 19.00 8.32
CA GLN A 468 -4.81 18.65 7.34
C GLN A 468 -6.03 19.53 7.64
N GLY A 469 -6.45 20.31 6.65
CA GLY A 469 -7.60 21.21 6.77
C GLY A 469 -8.80 20.64 6.06
#